data_AF-A0A967VXH0-F1
#
_entry.id   AF-A0A967VXH0-F1
#
_cell.length_a   1.000
_cell.length_b   1.000
_cell.length_c   1.000
_cell.angle_alpha   90.00
_cell.angle_beta   90.00
_cell.angle_gamma   90.00
#
_symmetry.space_group_name_H-M   'P 1'
#
loop_
_entity.id
_entity.type
_entity.pdbx_description
1 polymer ?
#
loop_
_entity_poly.entity_id
_entity_poly.type
_entity_poly.pdbx_seq_one_letter_code
_entity_poly.pdbx_strand_id
1 'polypeptide(L)'
;MRQSIQKITQKLIDRLPENDQYYRIEELRSWEFPSFIIRRISVELKRNLSDSMNIPKTDWANTGVDAVLDAWQQFIDAIQDEARLPASYAQAVIETAVSDVLEILVQPRKNVPDVIFGAKDELSAEQLHQRLEAVVVYRHFAVVLSRYVQKKDLETLSKERCSTIITQADQKLTSGYSPLNWAQMLEPLFQLQDDGIDTNLLRLFFEDKKMPRIARKFDLMNTVLSRAEFIEVLSSPELLDFDGYEDDQSSLFEDQPPSEKE
;
A
#
# COMPACT_ATOMS: atom_id res chain seq x y z
N MET A 1 -14.22 3.45 2.43
CA MET A 1 -12.79 3.80 2.62
C MET A 1 -12.60 5.00 3.53
N ARG A 2 -13.07 6.22 3.19
CA ARG A 2 -12.89 7.42 4.05
C ARG A 2 -13.34 7.24 5.51
N GLN A 3 -14.53 6.67 5.72
CA GLN A 3 -15.03 6.39 7.07
C GLN A 3 -14.14 5.39 7.82
N SER A 4 -13.61 4.38 7.14
CA SER A 4 -12.68 3.41 7.72
C SER A 4 -11.38 4.10 8.17
N ILE A 5 -10.82 4.98 7.33
CA ILE A 5 -9.63 5.78 7.66
C ILE A 5 -9.88 6.59 8.93
N GLN A 6 -10.96 7.37 8.97
CA GLN A 6 -11.28 8.21 10.14
C GLN A 6 -11.44 7.39 11.42
N LYS A 7 -12.14 6.27 11.38
CA LYS A 7 -12.31 5.37 12.54
C LYS A 7 -10.98 4.80 13.03
N ILE A 8 -10.15 4.30 12.11
CA ILE A 8 -8.83 3.73 12.44
C ILE A 8 -7.92 4.82 13.01
N THR A 9 -7.88 6.00 12.39
CA THR A 9 -7.10 7.16 12.86
C THR A 9 -7.51 7.54 14.26
N GLN A 10 -8.81 7.72 14.53
CA GLN A 10 -9.28 8.12 15.85
C GLN A 10 -8.89 7.09 16.91
N LYS A 11 -9.09 5.79 16.63
CA LYS A 11 -8.67 4.70 17.52
C LYS A 11 -7.18 4.74 17.86
N LEU A 12 -6.33 5.08 16.88
CA LEU A 12 -4.88 5.18 17.10
C LEU A 12 -4.52 6.45 17.88
N ILE A 13 -5.20 7.57 17.63
CA ILE A 13 -5.02 8.82 18.40
C ILE A 13 -5.42 8.64 19.86
N ASP A 14 -6.53 7.94 20.12
CA ASP A 14 -7.03 7.68 21.49
C ASP A 14 -6.05 6.84 22.34
N ARG A 15 -5.04 6.22 21.71
CA ARG A 15 -3.98 5.47 22.39
C ARG A 15 -2.78 6.32 22.78
N LEU A 16 -2.68 7.54 22.26
CA LEU A 16 -1.58 8.46 22.57
C LEU A 16 -1.77 9.10 23.96
N PRO A 17 -0.70 9.29 24.74
CA PRO A 17 -0.76 10.08 25.97
C PRO A 17 -1.14 11.54 25.69
N GLU A 18 -2.12 12.07 26.42
CA GLU A 18 -2.68 13.42 26.21
C GLU A 18 -1.73 14.58 26.59
N ASN A 19 -0.69 14.31 27.40
CA ASN A 19 0.16 15.36 27.99
C ASN A 19 1.56 15.49 27.37
N ASP A 20 1.90 14.63 26.40
CA ASP A 20 3.23 14.66 25.78
C ASP A 20 3.24 15.63 24.60
N GLN A 21 4.30 16.44 24.51
CA GLN A 21 4.49 17.36 23.37
C GLN A 21 5.06 16.64 22.14
N TYR A 22 5.79 15.55 22.35
CA TYR A 22 6.48 14.78 21.32
C TYR A 22 6.43 13.29 21.67
N TYR A 23 6.20 12.47 20.66
CA TYR A 23 6.20 11.01 20.79
C TYR A 23 7.38 10.41 20.04
N ARG A 24 8.07 9.45 20.65
CA ARG A 24 9.09 8.65 19.95
C ARG A 24 8.43 7.51 19.19
N ILE A 25 8.96 7.20 18.02
CA ILE A 25 8.42 6.12 17.16
C ILE A 25 8.46 4.76 17.87
N GLU A 26 9.47 4.53 18.70
CA GLU A 26 9.62 3.30 19.48
C GLU A 26 8.52 3.11 20.53
N GLU A 27 8.02 4.22 21.09
CA GLU A 27 6.98 4.24 22.13
C GLU A 27 5.62 3.86 21.55
N LEU A 28 5.36 4.15 20.27
CA LEU A 28 4.11 3.78 19.58
C LEU A 28 3.80 2.28 19.69
N ARG A 29 4.84 1.43 19.73
CA ARG A 29 4.66 -0.02 19.92
C ARG A 29 4.06 -0.35 21.28
N SER A 30 4.47 0.37 22.33
CA SER A 30 3.93 0.19 23.69
C SER A 30 2.47 0.61 23.80
N TRP A 31 2.01 1.49 22.91
CA TRP A 31 0.61 1.89 22.76
C TRP A 31 -0.12 1.07 21.69
N GLU A 32 0.37 -0.14 21.43
CA GLU A 32 -0.27 -1.14 20.56
C GLU A 32 -0.46 -0.72 19.10
N PHE A 33 0.32 0.23 18.58
CA PHE A 33 0.28 0.54 17.16
C PHE A 33 0.78 -0.66 16.34
N PRO A 34 0.08 -1.04 15.24
CA PRO A 34 0.56 -2.07 14.36
C PRO A 34 1.91 -1.70 13.73
N SER A 35 2.83 -2.66 13.66
CA SER A 35 4.21 -2.39 13.23
C SER A 35 4.34 -1.78 11.84
N PHE A 36 3.42 -2.08 10.92
CA PHE A 36 3.39 -1.51 9.58
C PHE A 36 2.89 -0.05 9.56
N ILE A 37 2.01 0.34 10.49
CA ILE A 37 1.62 1.74 10.69
C ILE A 37 2.80 2.53 11.26
N ILE A 38 3.48 1.99 12.29
CA ILE A 38 4.67 2.63 12.87
C ILE A 38 5.73 2.89 11.79
N ARG A 39 5.98 1.91 10.92
CA ARG A 39 6.89 2.08 9.78
C ARG A 39 6.42 3.18 8.82
N ARG A 40 5.13 3.25 8.50
CA ARG A 40 4.59 4.29 7.62
C ARG A 40 4.73 5.68 8.25
N ILE A 41 4.42 5.82 9.53
CA ILE A 41 4.63 7.07 10.29
C ILE A 41 6.11 7.48 10.24
N SER A 42 7.04 6.53 10.44
CA SER A 42 8.48 6.81 10.34
C SER A 42 8.88 7.32 8.95
N VAL A 43 8.38 6.69 7.87
CA VAL A 43 8.61 7.17 6.49
C VAL A 43 8.07 8.59 6.30
N GLU A 44 6.85 8.86 6.76
CA GLU A 44 6.24 10.19 6.65
C GLU A 44 6.98 11.26 7.47
N LEU A 45 7.47 10.92 8.66
CA LEU A 45 8.29 11.84 9.45
C LEU A 45 9.61 12.17 8.78
N LYS A 46 10.31 11.16 8.24
CA LYS A 46 11.56 11.37 7.51
C LYS A 46 11.35 12.25 6.29
N ARG A 47 10.25 12.04 5.58
CA ARG A 47 9.85 12.86 4.43
C ARG A 47 9.57 14.31 4.86
N ASN A 48 8.70 14.52 5.84
CA ASN A 48 8.36 15.86 6.33
C ASN A 48 9.58 16.62 6.86
N LEU A 49 10.49 15.93 7.56
CA LEU A 49 11.74 16.51 8.03
C LEU A 49 12.62 16.95 6.84
N SER A 50 12.84 16.05 5.87
CA SER A 50 13.64 16.33 4.68
C SER A 50 13.06 17.48 3.86
N ASP A 51 11.74 17.50 3.66
CA ASP A 51 11.04 18.55 2.90
C ASP A 51 11.06 19.91 3.62
N SER A 52 11.15 19.92 4.97
CA SER A 52 11.24 21.14 5.76
C SER A 52 12.66 21.74 5.82
N MET A 53 13.68 20.93 5.56
CA MET A 53 15.08 21.29 5.75
C MET A 53 15.70 21.73 4.42
N ASN A 54 16.13 22.99 4.35
CA ASN A 54 16.78 23.54 3.16
C ASN A 54 18.23 23.87 3.46
N ILE A 55 19.13 23.52 2.53
CA ILE A 55 20.53 23.89 2.68
C ILE A 55 20.65 25.43 2.69
N PRO A 56 21.31 26.02 3.69
CA PRO A 56 21.49 27.47 3.75
C PRO A 56 22.22 27.98 2.50
N LYS A 57 21.69 29.05 1.89
CA LYS A 57 22.35 29.75 0.78
C LYS A 57 23.13 30.94 1.33
N THR A 58 24.33 31.18 0.80
CA THR A 58 25.19 32.30 1.19
C THR A 58 26.08 32.71 0.02
N ASP A 59 26.38 34.00 -0.08
CA ASP A 59 27.29 34.54 -1.10
C ASP A 59 28.77 34.28 -0.76
N TRP A 60 29.06 33.86 0.48
CA TRP A 60 30.42 33.65 0.99
C TRP A 60 30.96 32.24 0.76
N ALA A 61 30.11 31.28 0.38
CA ALA A 61 30.49 29.89 0.15
C ALA A 61 29.64 29.26 -0.95
N ASN A 62 30.27 28.45 -1.81
CA ASN A 62 29.53 27.66 -2.79
C ASN A 62 28.94 26.42 -2.11
N THR A 63 27.67 26.49 -1.71
CA THR A 63 26.97 25.36 -1.05
C THR A 63 26.45 24.30 -2.02
N GLY A 64 26.64 24.50 -3.33
CA GLY A 64 26.25 23.55 -4.38
C GLY A 64 27.35 22.59 -4.80
N VAL A 65 28.52 22.59 -4.16
CA VAL A 65 29.59 21.62 -4.45
C VAL A 65 29.30 20.27 -3.78
N ASP A 66 29.68 19.18 -4.44
CA ASP A 66 29.38 17.80 -4.00
C ASP A 66 29.77 17.54 -2.54
N ALA A 67 30.95 17.99 -2.10
CA ALA A 67 31.40 17.80 -0.72
C ALA A 67 30.47 18.43 0.35
N VAL A 68 29.82 19.56 0.01
CA VAL A 68 28.87 20.22 0.92
C VAL A 68 27.51 19.53 0.87
N LEU A 69 27.08 19.07 -0.32
CA LEU A 69 25.85 18.30 -0.49
C LEU A 69 25.93 16.95 0.25
N ASP A 70 27.06 16.27 0.18
CA ASP A 70 27.33 15.02 0.90
C ASP A 70 27.28 15.24 2.42
N ALA A 71 27.94 16.29 2.92
CA ALA A 71 27.91 16.64 4.34
C ALA A 71 26.49 17.03 4.80
N TRP A 72 25.73 17.73 3.96
CA TRP A 72 24.34 18.05 4.23
C TRP A 72 23.47 16.79 4.29
N GLN A 73 23.65 15.84 3.37
CA GLN A 73 22.93 14.57 3.39
C GLN A 73 23.25 13.77 4.65
N GLN A 74 24.51 13.70 5.06
CA GLN A 74 24.90 13.06 6.33
C GLN A 74 24.24 13.71 7.55
N PHE A 75 24.11 15.05 7.55
CA PHE A 75 23.39 15.76 8.60
C PHE A 75 21.89 15.43 8.60
N ILE A 76 21.25 15.37 7.43
CA ILE A 76 19.86 14.96 7.28
C ILE A 76 19.65 13.54 7.82
N ASP A 77 20.51 12.60 7.43
CA ASP A 77 20.44 11.22 7.89
C ASP A 77 20.59 11.12 9.42
N ALA A 78 21.53 11.87 10.00
CA ALA A 78 21.74 11.90 11.45
C ALA A 78 20.54 12.48 12.22
N ILE A 79 19.88 13.52 11.70
CA ILE A 79 18.72 14.12 12.38
C ILE A 79 17.45 13.28 12.21
N GLN A 80 17.35 12.48 11.14
CA GLN A 80 16.23 11.56 10.93
C GLN A 80 16.16 10.49 12.01
N ASP A 81 17.30 10.06 12.57
CA ASP A 81 17.36 9.12 13.68
C ASP A 81 16.84 9.71 15.01
N GLU A 82 16.85 11.04 15.13
CA GLU A 82 16.31 11.78 16.27
C GLU A 82 14.89 12.32 16.02
N ALA A 83 14.26 11.95 14.89
CA ALA A 83 12.95 12.44 14.52
C ALA A 83 11.87 12.00 15.54
N ARG A 84 11.03 12.95 15.95
CA ARG A 84 9.92 12.72 16.87
C ARG A 84 8.63 13.21 16.24
N LEU A 85 7.52 12.56 16.57
CA LEU A 85 6.19 12.99 16.16
C LEU A 85 5.70 14.11 17.10
N PRO A 86 5.57 15.37 16.65
CA PRO A 86 5.00 16.41 17.49
C PRO A 86 3.51 16.19 17.67
N ALA A 87 2.99 16.38 18.87
CA ALA A 87 1.58 16.15 19.18
C ALA A 87 0.62 16.96 18.30
N SER A 88 1.00 18.20 17.95
CA SER A 88 0.22 19.07 17.05
C SER A 88 0.06 18.52 15.63
N TYR A 89 0.95 17.63 15.19
CA TYR A 89 0.90 16.99 13.87
C TYR A 89 0.48 15.52 13.93
N ALA A 90 0.26 14.96 15.13
CA ALA A 90 -0.03 13.54 15.31
C ALA A 90 -1.24 13.08 14.48
N GLN A 91 -2.35 13.82 14.53
CA GLN A 91 -3.55 13.51 13.76
C GLN A 91 -3.28 13.46 12.26
N ALA A 92 -2.66 14.50 11.70
CA ALA A 92 -2.40 14.58 10.27
C ALA A 92 -1.44 13.49 9.77
N VAL A 93 -0.36 13.22 10.52
CA VAL A 93 0.62 12.19 10.16
C VAL A 93 0.02 10.79 10.28
N ILE A 94 -0.73 10.50 11.34
CA ILE A 94 -1.38 9.19 11.52
C ILE A 94 -2.46 8.99 10.47
N GLU A 95 -3.28 10.01 10.17
CA GLU A 95 -4.31 9.90 9.12
C GLU A 95 -3.69 9.61 7.75
N THR A 96 -2.61 10.31 7.39
CA THR A 96 -1.87 10.07 6.15
C THR A 96 -1.33 8.64 6.12
N ALA A 97 -0.68 8.19 7.21
CA ALA A 97 -0.13 6.85 7.31
C ALA A 97 -1.20 5.75 7.20
N VAL A 98 -2.36 5.94 7.86
CA VAL A 98 -3.50 5.03 7.79
C VAL A 98 -4.08 5.02 6.38
N SER A 99 -4.25 6.18 5.74
CA SER A 99 -4.77 6.29 4.38
C SER A 99 -3.91 5.50 3.40
N ASP A 100 -2.60 5.76 3.39
CA ASP A 100 -1.67 5.09 2.47
C ASP A 100 -1.63 3.58 2.70
N VAL A 101 -1.57 3.16 3.97
CA VAL A 101 -1.55 1.73 4.30
C VAL A 101 -2.85 1.07 3.87
N LEU A 102 -4.00 1.70 4.12
CA LEU A 102 -5.29 1.13 3.74
C LEU A 102 -5.44 1.03 2.23
N GLU A 103 -5.03 2.07 1.50
CA GLU A 103 -5.02 2.06 0.03
C GLU A 103 -4.15 0.94 -0.52
N ILE A 104 -2.93 0.78 0.00
CA ILE A 104 -2.04 -0.31 -0.43
C ILE A 104 -2.63 -1.68 -0.03
N LEU A 105 -3.16 -1.84 1.18
CA LEU A 105 -3.75 -3.09 1.66
C LEU A 105 -4.91 -3.56 0.77
N VAL A 106 -5.77 -2.62 0.37
CA VAL A 106 -6.96 -2.88 -0.42
C VAL A 106 -6.63 -3.03 -1.89
N GLN A 107 -5.83 -2.15 -2.50
CA GLN A 107 -5.52 -2.23 -3.94
C GLN A 107 -4.01 -2.19 -4.20
N PRO A 108 -3.27 -3.26 -3.84
CA PRO A 108 -1.82 -3.27 -3.94
C PRO A 108 -1.30 -3.12 -5.37
N ARG A 109 -1.94 -3.72 -6.38
CA ARG A 109 -1.46 -3.64 -7.77
C ARG A 109 -1.57 -2.23 -8.32
N LYS A 110 -2.62 -1.50 -7.91
CA LYS A 110 -2.83 -0.10 -8.22
C LYS A 110 -1.87 0.83 -7.46
N ASN A 111 -1.82 0.71 -6.13
CA ASN A 111 -1.23 1.75 -5.29
C ASN A 111 0.26 1.58 -4.99
N VAL A 112 0.82 0.36 -5.04
CA VAL A 112 2.27 0.17 -4.80
C VAL A 112 3.14 0.89 -5.87
N PRO A 113 2.85 0.82 -7.18
CA PRO A 113 3.56 1.64 -8.17
C PRO A 113 3.48 3.13 -7.86
N ASP A 114 2.32 3.64 -7.47
CA ASP A 114 2.11 5.06 -7.17
C ASP A 114 2.91 5.49 -5.93
N VAL A 115 2.98 4.67 -4.89
CA VAL A 115 3.78 4.93 -3.68
C VAL A 115 5.27 4.99 -3.98
N ILE A 116 5.77 4.12 -4.86
CA ILE A 116 7.19 4.08 -5.22
C ILE A 116 7.54 5.24 -6.17
N PHE A 117 6.72 5.47 -7.19
CA PHE A 117 7.07 6.41 -8.27
C PHE A 117 6.60 7.84 -7.98
N GLY A 118 5.51 8.01 -7.25
CA GLY A 118 4.83 9.29 -7.10
C GLY A 118 4.46 9.85 -8.48
N ALA A 119 4.86 11.10 -8.72
CA ALA A 119 4.66 11.81 -9.97
C ALA A 119 5.72 11.50 -11.06
N LYS A 120 6.74 10.69 -10.77
CA LYS A 120 7.76 10.33 -11.76
C LYS A 120 7.32 9.12 -12.58
N ASP A 121 7.62 9.11 -13.87
CA ASP A 121 7.35 7.95 -14.73
C ASP A 121 8.51 6.94 -14.75
N GLU A 122 9.70 7.35 -14.31
CA GLU A 122 10.92 6.55 -14.31
C GLU A 122 11.78 6.86 -13.09
N LEU A 123 12.48 5.85 -12.57
CA LEU A 123 13.43 5.95 -11.46
C LEU A 123 14.74 5.24 -11.83
N SER A 124 15.87 5.77 -11.37
CA SER A 124 17.13 5.02 -11.36
C SER A 124 17.08 3.86 -10.37
N ALA A 125 17.96 2.86 -10.52
CA ALA A 125 18.07 1.74 -9.59
C ALA A 125 18.30 2.19 -8.14
N GLU A 126 19.11 3.23 -7.93
CA GLU A 126 19.37 3.82 -6.62
C GLU A 126 18.12 4.47 -6.02
N GLN A 127 17.44 5.32 -6.80
CA GLN A 127 16.20 5.97 -6.38
C GLN A 127 15.11 4.96 -6.08
N LEU A 128 15.00 3.91 -6.91
CA LEU A 128 14.08 2.81 -6.67
C LEU A 128 14.38 2.16 -5.32
N HIS A 129 15.64 1.78 -5.06
CA HIS A 129 16.03 1.13 -3.81
C HIS A 129 15.65 1.94 -2.57
N GLN A 130 15.94 3.25 -2.56
CA GLN A 130 15.55 4.16 -1.48
C GLN A 130 14.02 4.20 -1.30
N ARG A 131 13.27 4.28 -2.40
CA ARG A 131 11.80 4.41 -2.34
C ARG A 131 11.07 3.11 -2.02
N LEU A 132 11.72 1.96 -2.16
CA LEU A 132 11.14 0.67 -1.74
C LEU A 132 10.85 0.62 -0.23
N GLU A 133 11.51 1.45 0.59
CA GLU A 133 11.23 1.55 2.02
C GLU A 133 9.82 2.04 2.33
N ALA A 134 9.22 2.82 1.42
CA ALA A 134 7.83 3.29 1.55
C ALA A 134 6.80 2.15 1.47
N VAL A 135 7.18 0.98 0.93
CA VAL A 135 6.32 -0.20 0.82
C VAL A 135 6.33 -0.98 2.15
N VAL A 136 5.48 -0.52 3.08
CA VAL A 136 5.45 -1.06 4.46
C VAL A 136 4.61 -2.33 4.61
N VAL A 137 3.65 -2.54 3.72
CA VAL A 137 2.81 -3.74 3.59
C VAL A 137 3.06 -4.40 2.23
N TYR A 138 2.79 -5.69 2.10
CA TYR A 138 3.18 -6.48 0.91
C TYR A 138 4.67 -6.33 0.53
N ARG A 139 5.56 -6.33 1.53
CA ARG A 139 7.02 -6.15 1.36
C ARG A 139 7.68 -7.10 0.36
N HIS A 140 7.03 -8.21 0.03
CA HIS A 140 7.50 -9.11 -1.02
C HIS A 140 7.55 -8.42 -2.39
N PHE A 141 6.72 -7.42 -2.68
CA PHE A 141 6.84 -6.62 -3.92
C PHE A 141 8.15 -5.85 -3.98
N ALA A 142 8.55 -5.21 -2.88
CA ALA A 142 9.84 -4.55 -2.79
C ALA A 142 11.00 -5.54 -3.05
N VAL A 143 10.93 -6.74 -2.48
CA VAL A 143 11.93 -7.80 -2.74
C VAL A 143 11.95 -8.22 -4.20
N VAL A 144 10.78 -8.42 -4.83
CA VAL A 144 10.67 -8.81 -6.23
C VAL A 144 11.23 -7.74 -7.15
N LEU A 145 10.89 -6.47 -6.93
CA LEU A 145 11.39 -5.33 -7.72
C LEU A 145 12.90 -5.18 -7.60
N SER A 146 13.43 -5.21 -6.37
CA SER A 146 14.87 -5.13 -6.11
C SER A 146 15.63 -6.26 -6.82
N ARG A 147 15.17 -7.51 -6.69
CA ARG A 147 15.76 -8.66 -7.39
C ARG A 147 15.63 -8.57 -8.90
N TYR A 148 14.54 -8.01 -9.41
CA TYR A 148 14.32 -7.87 -10.85
C TYR A 148 15.35 -6.92 -11.46
N VAL A 149 15.53 -5.73 -10.87
CA VAL A 149 16.49 -4.72 -11.32
C VAL A 149 17.91 -5.26 -11.26
N GLN A 150 18.29 -5.91 -10.15
CA GLN A 150 19.62 -6.53 -10.02
C GLN A 150 19.85 -7.65 -11.05
N LYS A 151 18.89 -8.56 -11.24
CA LYS A 151 19.05 -9.69 -12.17
C LYS A 151 19.10 -9.26 -13.63
N LYS A 152 18.43 -8.16 -13.96
CA LYS A 152 18.35 -7.62 -15.32
C LYS A 152 19.37 -6.52 -15.59
N ASP A 153 20.19 -6.17 -14.59
CA ASP A 153 21.20 -5.11 -14.66
C ASP A 153 20.62 -3.80 -15.22
N LEU A 154 19.46 -3.41 -14.70
CA LEU A 154 18.74 -2.23 -15.18
C LEU A 154 19.25 -0.99 -14.46
N GLU A 155 19.67 0.01 -15.24
CA GLU A 155 19.99 1.34 -14.69
C GLU A 155 18.73 2.10 -14.25
N THR A 156 17.63 1.91 -14.98
CA THR A 156 16.33 2.55 -14.73
C THR A 156 15.16 1.58 -14.81
N LEU A 157 14.06 1.94 -14.16
CA LEU A 157 12.78 1.21 -14.21
C LEU A 157 11.64 2.20 -14.39
N SER A 158 10.77 1.96 -15.38
CA SER A 158 9.55 2.75 -15.57
C SER A 158 8.40 2.29 -14.67
N LYS A 159 7.49 3.21 -14.38
CA LYS A 159 6.29 2.98 -13.56
C LYS A 159 5.39 1.91 -14.17
N GLU A 160 5.17 1.96 -15.48
CA GLU A 160 4.40 0.96 -16.21
C GLU A 160 5.01 -0.45 -16.08
N ARG A 161 6.34 -0.54 -16.20
CA ARG A 161 7.05 -1.81 -16.07
C ARG A 161 6.95 -2.34 -14.63
N CYS A 162 7.06 -1.46 -13.63
CA CYS A 162 6.82 -1.80 -12.23
C CYS A 162 5.41 -2.38 -12.02
N SER A 163 4.37 -1.71 -12.52
CA SER A 163 2.97 -2.18 -12.43
C SER A 163 2.80 -3.57 -13.05
N THR A 164 3.47 -3.83 -14.17
CA THR A 164 3.45 -5.15 -14.82
C THR A 164 4.08 -6.22 -13.94
N ILE A 165 5.27 -5.93 -13.36
CA ILE A 165 5.99 -6.86 -12.49
C ILE A 165 5.16 -7.18 -11.23
N ILE A 166 4.57 -6.16 -10.60
CA ILE A 166 3.73 -6.34 -9.40
C ILE A 166 2.50 -7.18 -9.74
N THR A 167 1.83 -6.89 -10.85
CA THR A 167 0.66 -7.67 -11.29
C THR A 167 1.01 -9.14 -11.49
N GLN A 168 2.11 -9.43 -12.20
CA GLN A 168 2.56 -10.80 -12.44
C GLN A 168 2.99 -11.51 -11.15
N ALA A 169 3.67 -10.80 -10.26
CA ALA A 169 4.11 -11.33 -8.98
C ALA A 169 2.90 -11.67 -8.07
N ASP A 170 1.93 -10.77 -7.97
CA ASP A 170 0.72 -10.97 -7.18
C ASP A 170 -0.11 -12.11 -7.76
N GLN A 171 -0.36 -12.13 -9.08
CA GLN A 171 -1.11 -13.21 -9.73
C GLN A 171 -0.49 -14.57 -9.48
N LYS A 172 0.84 -14.68 -9.66
CA LYS A 172 1.57 -15.93 -9.41
C LYS A 172 1.53 -16.35 -7.94
N LEU A 173 1.57 -15.40 -7.01
CA LEU A 173 1.46 -15.70 -5.59
C LEU A 173 0.04 -16.23 -5.27
N THR A 174 -0.98 -15.57 -5.80
CA THR A 174 -2.38 -15.82 -5.44
C THR A 174 -3.07 -16.95 -6.20
N SER A 175 -2.46 -17.51 -7.25
CA SER A 175 -3.12 -18.46 -8.17
C SER A 175 -3.62 -19.75 -7.49
N GLY A 176 -3.04 -20.11 -6.34
CA GLY A 176 -3.43 -21.30 -5.57
C GLY A 176 -3.92 -20.98 -4.16
N TYR A 177 -4.43 -19.76 -3.92
CA TYR A 177 -4.83 -19.36 -2.58
C TYR A 177 -6.13 -20.02 -2.14
N SER A 178 -6.08 -20.72 -1.01
CA SER A 178 -7.26 -21.16 -0.28
C SER A 178 -7.91 -19.98 0.48
N PRO A 179 -9.15 -20.13 0.96
CA PRO A 179 -9.79 -19.14 1.84
C PRO A 179 -8.92 -18.73 3.04
N LEU A 180 -8.18 -19.67 3.63
CA LEU A 180 -7.25 -19.40 4.72
C LEU A 180 -6.05 -18.55 4.27
N ASN A 181 -5.50 -18.81 3.09
CA ASN A 181 -4.40 -18.01 2.53
C ASN A 181 -4.85 -16.56 2.28
N TRP A 182 -6.09 -16.36 1.81
CA TRP A 182 -6.67 -15.03 1.68
C TRP A 182 -6.84 -14.32 3.02
N ALA A 183 -7.35 -15.03 4.04
CA ALA A 183 -7.53 -14.46 5.37
C ALA A 183 -6.18 -14.06 5.98
N GLN A 184 -5.14 -14.88 5.78
CA GLN A 184 -3.78 -14.56 6.21
C GLN A 184 -3.20 -13.35 5.46
N MET A 185 -3.46 -13.22 4.17
CA MET A 185 -3.04 -12.04 3.39
C MET A 185 -3.70 -10.75 3.89
N LEU A 186 -4.98 -10.83 4.27
CA LEU A 186 -5.77 -9.70 4.79
C LEU A 186 -5.63 -9.50 6.30
N GLU A 187 -4.79 -10.27 6.98
CA GLU A 187 -4.56 -10.15 8.43
C GLU A 187 -4.21 -8.72 8.87
N PRO A 188 -3.38 -7.93 8.15
CA PRO A 188 -3.15 -6.54 8.53
C PRO A 188 -4.42 -5.67 8.50
N LEU A 189 -5.36 -5.97 7.61
CA LEU A 189 -6.63 -5.24 7.53
C LEU A 189 -7.56 -5.61 8.69
N PHE A 190 -7.61 -6.89 9.08
CA PHE A 190 -8.30 -7.33 10.31
C PHE A 190 -7.68 -6.71 11.57
N GLN A 191 -6.35 -6.55 11.63
CA GLN A 191 -5.68 -5.89 12.77
C GLN A 191 -6.05 -4.40 12.90
N LEU A 192 -6.38 -3.72 11.80
CA LEU A 192 -6.81 -2.33 11.82
C LEU A 192 -8.28 -2.18 12.23
N GLN A 193 -9.13 -3.15 11.89
CA GLN A 193 -10.58 -3.11 12.09
C GLN A 193 -11.05 -4.24 13.01
N ASP A 194 -11.24 -3.94 14.30
CA ASP A 194 -11.61 -4.96 15.31
C ASP A 194 -12.97 -5.62 15.02
N ASP A 195 -13.93 -4.84 14.53
CA ASP A 195 -15.29 -5.31 14.24
C ASP A 195 -15.39 -6.10 12.92
N GLY A 196 -14.28 -6.24 12.18
CA GLY A 196 -14.22 -6.87 10.87
C GLY A 196 -14.09 -5.86 9.71
N ILE A 197 -14.09 -6.40 8.49
CA ILE A 197 -13.80 -5.66 7.26
C ILE A 197 -15.10 -5.35 6.52
N ASP A 198 -15.28 -4.10 6.13
CA ASP A 198 -16.37 -3.68 5.26
C ASP A 198 -16.28 -4.39 3.90
N THR A 199 -17.36 -5.03 3.49
CA THR A 199 -17.44 -5.79 2.23
C THR A 199 -17.14 -4.94 0.99
N ASN A 200 -17.33 -3.62 1.02
CA ASN A 200 -16.90 -2.73 -0.06
C ASN A 200 -15.37 -2.67 -0.20
N LEU A 201 -14.61 -2.79 0.90
CA LEU A 201 -13.15 -2.90 0.83
C LEU A 201 -12.73 -4.24 0.23
N LEU A 202 -13.41 -5.33 0.61
CA LEU A 202 -13.18 -6.65 0.03
C LEU A 202 -13.50 -6.69 -1.47
N ARG A 203 -14.59 -6.03 -1.91
CA ARG A 203 -14.90 -5.84 -3.33
C ARG A 203 -13.74 -5.19 -4.08
N LEU A 204 -13.27 -4.03 -3.61
CA LEU A 204 -12.15 -3.30 -4.21
C LEU A 204 -10.86 -4.16 -4.27
N PHE A 205 -10.63 -4.96 -3.24
CA PHE A 205 -9.49 -5.87 -3.17
C PHE A 205 -9.54 -6.98 -4.21
N PHE A 206 -10.67 -7.65 -4.37
CA PHE A 206 -10.80 -8.68 -5.40
C PHE A 206 -10.88 -8.11 -6.82
N GLU A 207 -11.38 -6.88 -7.00
CA GLU A 207 -11.31 -6.17 -8.29
C GLU A 207 -9.86 -5.87 -8.71
N ASP A 208 -9.04 -5.35 -7.79
CA ASP A 208 -7.60 -5.13 -8.02
C ASP A 208 -6.93 -6.44 -8.46
N LYS A 209 -7.34 -7.56 -7.85
CA LYS A 209 -6.82 -8.90 -8.18
C LYS A 209 -7.35 -9.49 -9.47
N LYS A 210 -8.24 -8.81 -10.18
CA LYS A 210 -8.95 -9.29 -11.39
C LYS A 210 -9.80 -10.53 -11.12
N MET A 211 -10.48 -10.54 -9.98
CA MET A 211 -11.42 -11.59 -9.56
C MET A 211 -12.85 -11.02 -9.48
N PRO A 212 -13.45 -10.61 -10.62
CA PRO A 212 -14.72 -9.87 -10.65
C PRO A 212 -15.89 -10.66 -10.04
N ARG A 213 -15.86 -12.00 -10.14
CA ARG A 213 -16.90 -12.85 -9.54
C ARG A 213 -16.90 -12.77 -8.02
N ILE A 214 -15.74 -12.92 -7.40
CA ILE A 214 -15.58 -12.80 -5.95
C ILE A 214 -15.91 -11.37 -5.50
N ALA A 215 -15.43 -10.36 -6.23
CA ALA A 215 -15.74 -8.97 -5.94
C ALA A 215 -17.25 -8.69 -5.94
N ARG A 216 -17.98 -9.18 -6.96
CA ARG A 216 -19.44 -9.04 -7.05
C ARG A 216 -20.16 -9.67 -5.87
N LYS A 217 -19.67 -10.80 -5.34
CA LYS A 217 -20.25 -11.42 -4.14
C LYS A 217 -20.18 -10.46 -2.95
N PHE A 218 -19.03 -9.85 -2.71
CA PHE A 218 -18.88 -8.88 -1.61
C PHE A 218 -19.66 -7.58 -1.85
N ASP A 219 -19.77 -7.11 -3.10
CA ASP A 219 -20.60 -5.95 -3.47
C ASP A 219 -22.07 -6.10 -3.03
N LEU A 220 -22.62 -7.30 -3.18
CA LEU A 220 -24.02 -7.59 -2.86
C LEU A 220 -24.32 -7.71 -1.36
N MET A 221 -23.31 -7.97 -0.51
CA MET A 221 -23.53 -8.24 0.91
C MET A 221 -23.74 -6.97 1.74
N ASN A 222 -23.09 -5.86 1.37
CA ASN A 222 -23.16 -4.55 2.06
C ASN A 222 -23.15 -4.64 3.60
N THR A 223 -22.23 -5.42 4.14
CA THR A 223 -22.06 -5.67 5.58
C THR A 223 -20.58 -5.58 5.98
N VAL A 224 -20.30 -5.82 7.27
CA VAL A 224 -18.96 -6.04 7.82
C VAL A 224 -18.77 -7.53 8.08
N LEU A 225 -17.60 -8.07 7.76
CA LEU A 225 -17.27 -9.47 8.00
C LEU A 225 -16.09 -9.62 8.94
N SER A 226 -16.27 -10.41 9.98
CA SER A 226 -15.19 -10.94 10.79
C SER A 226 -14.31 -11.89 9.95
N ARG A 227 -13.13 -12.23 10.49
CA ARG A 227 -12.21 -13.17 9.85
C ARG A 227 -12.84 -14.54 9.60
N ALA A 228 -13.68 -15.01 10.53
CA ALA A 228 -14.35 -16.31 10.40
C ALA A 228 -15.41 -16.29 9.30
N GLU A 229 -16.27 -15.27 9.29
CA GLU A 229 -17.31 -15.11 8.26
C GLU A 229 -16.70 -14.93 6.87
N PHE A 230 -15.58 -14.19 6.77
CA PHE A 230 -14.84 -14.06 5.52
C PHE A 230 -14.37 -15.42 4.96
N ILE A 231 -13.79 -16.28 5.83
CA ILE A 231 -13.34 -17.62 5.44
C ILE A 231 -14.54 -18.47 4.99
N GLU A 232 -15.65 -18.41 5.73
CA GLU A 232 -16.87 -19.12 5.40
C GLU A 232 -17.42 -18.70 4.04
N VAL A 233 -17.52 -17.40 3.79
CA VAL A 233 -18.00 -16.83 2.52
C VAL A 233 -17.14 -17.31 1.35
N LEU A 234 -15.81 -17.36 1.50
CA LEU A 234 -14.89 -17.85 0.47
C LEU A 234 -14.90 -19.38 0.32
N SER A 235 -15.31 -20.11 1.36
CA SER A 235 -15.40 -21.58 1.35
C SER A 235 -16.75 -22.09 0.85
N SER A 236 -17.69 -21.19 0.54
CA SER A 236 -19.03 -21.58 0.10
C SER A 236 -18.98 -22.35 -1.23
N PRO A 237 -19.82 -23.40 -1.41
CA PRO A 237 -19.92 -24.15 -2.67
C PRO A 237 -20.20 -23.26 -3.87
N GLU A 238 -21.01 -22.22 -3.67
CA GLU A 238 -21.29 -21.21 -4.68
C GLU A 238 -20.03 -20.60 -5.27
N LEU A 239 -18.91 -20.48 -4.53
CA LEU A 239 -17.63 -20.00 -5.09
C LEU A 239 -16.71 -21.12 -5.58
N LEU A 240 -16.95 -22.37 -5.17
CA LEU A 240 -16.11 -23.53 -5.49
C LEU A 240 -16.57 -24.26 -6.77
N ASP A 241 -17.85 -24.22 -7.12
CA ASP A 241 -18.43 -24.92 -8.30
C ASP A 241 -18.24 -24.16 -9.65
N PHE A 242 -17.34 -23.17 -9.72
CA PHE A 242 -17.28 -22.19 -10.82
C PHE A 242 -16.29 -22.48 -11.97
N ASP A 243 -15.73 -23.69 -12.06
CA ASP A 243 -14.88 -24.13 -13.19
C ASP A 243 -15.64 -24.26 -14.53
N GLY A 244 -16.98 -24.19 -14.53
CA GLY A 244 -17.82 -24.49 -15.70
C GLY A 244 -18.39 -23.30 -16.51
N TYR A 245 -18.13 -22.05 -16.11
CA TYR A 245 -18.79 -20.86 -16.71
C TYR A 245 -17.82 -19.90 -17.43
N GLU A 246 -16.65 -20.35 -17.88
CA GLU A 246 -15.76 -19.51 -18.70
C GLU A 246 -16.10 -19.53 -20.21
N ASP A 247 -16.93 -20.46 -20.69
CA ASP A 247 -17.19 -20.61 -22.15
C ASP A 247 -18.44 -19.89 -22.68
N ASP A 248 -19.40 -19.50 -21.84
CA ASP A 248 -20.74 -19.10 -22.33
C ASP A 248 -20.95 -17.60 -22.59
N GLN A 249 -19.97 -16.73 -22.32
CA GLN A 249 -20.10 -15.29 -22.65
C GLN A 249 -19.43 -14.89 -23.97
N SER A 250 -18.61 -15.77 -24.56
CA SER A 250 -17.91 -15.49 -25.82
C SER A 250 -18.77 -15.73 -27.06
N SER A 251 -19.85 -16.51 -26.96
CA SER A 251 -20.69 -16.93 -28.10
C SER A 251 -21.97 -16.11 -28.30
N LEU A 252 -22.32 -15.20 -27.38
CA LEU A 252 -23.60 -14.48 -27.42
C LEU A 252 -23.64 -13.28 -28.39
N PHE A 253 -22.54 -12.97 -29.08
CA PHE A 253 -22.44 -11.81 -29.98
C PHE A 253 -21.96 -12.12 -31.41
N GLU A 254 -21.74 -13.39 -31.79
CA GLU A 254 -21.24 -13.71 -33.14
C GLU A 254 -22.32 -14.00 -34.19
N ASP A 255 -23.59 -14.17 -33.81
CA ASP A 255 -24.68 -14.49 -34.76
C ASP A 255 -25.61 -13.29 -35.05
N GLN A 256 -25.08 -12.22 -35.64
CA GLN A 256 -25.91 -11.29 -36.42
C GLN A 256 -25.50 -11.32 -37.90
N PRO A 257 -26.39 -11.75 -38.81
CA PRO A 257 -26.09 -11.71 -40.24
C PRO A 257 -26.00 -10.26 -40.72
N PRO A 258 -25.13 -9.96 -41.70
CA PRO A 258 -24.92 -8.60 -42.19
C PRO A 258 -26.19 -8.08 -42.88
N SER A 259 -26.61 -6.87 -42.51
CA SER A 259 -27.74 -6.18 -43.15
C SER A 259 -27.44 -5.91 -44.62
N GLU A 260 -28.30 -6.43 -45.49
CA GLU A 260 -28.31 -6.16 -46.93
C GLU A 260 -28.46 -4.65 -47.18
N LYS A 261 -27.68 -4.16 -48.16
CA LYS A 261 -27.70 -2.78 -48.63
C LYS A 261 -28.88 -2.60 -49.59
N GLU A 262 -29.68 -1.56 -49.36
CA GLU A 262 -30.38 -0.80 -50.41
C GLU A 262 -30.15 0.69 -50.20
#